data_AF-A0A1R1C5H1-F1
#
_entry.id   AF-A0A1R1C5H1-F1
#
_cell.length_a   1.000
_cell.length_b   1.000
_cell.length_c   1.000
_cell.angle_alpha   90.00
_cell.angle_beta   90.00
_cell.angle_gamma   90.00
#
_symmetry.space_group_name_H-M   'P 1'
#
loop_
_entity.id
_entity.type
_entity.pdbx_description
1 polymer ?
#
loop_
_entity_poly.entity_id
_entity_poly.type
_entity_poly.pdbx_seq_one_letter_code
_entity_poly.pdbx_strand_id
1 'polypeptide(L)'
;MFPYHARMAELWSLNKKRLLTDAELIELDQCMSLNAKHCWTLARLQNESLMASMTDDVEWQHETCARMEELQITGKVSYGDVL
;
A
#
# COMPACT_ATOMS: atom_id res chain seq x y z
N MET A 1 -5.35 -9.26 -0.19
CA MET A 1 -5.11 -8.87 1.21
C MET A 1 -3.69 -9.26 1.57
N PHE A 2 -2.83 -8.29 1.89
CA PHE A 2 -1.44 -8.53 2.28
C PHE A 2 -1.29 -9.00 3.75
N PRO A 3 -0.18 -9.70 4.09
CA PRO A 3 0.06 -10.21 5.44
C PRO A 3 -0.01 -9.14 6.54
N TYR A 4 0.47 -7.92 6.26
CA TYR A 4 0.42 -6.82 7.22
C TYR A 4 -1.01 -6.37 7.53
N HIS A 5 -1.97 -6.47 6.60
CA HIS A 5 -3.38 -6.21 6.90
C HIS A 5 -3.98 -7.26 7.83
N ALA A 6 -3.67 -8.54 7.61
CA ALA A 6 -4.11 -9.62 8.47
C ALA A 6 -3.54 -9.47 9.89
N ARG A 7 -2.24 -9.14 10.00
CA ARG A 7 -1.58 -8.93 11.30
C ARG A 7 -2.11 -7.69 12.03
N MET A 8 -2.39 -6.58 11.33
CA MET A 8 -3.06 -5.42 11.94
C MET A 8 -4.43 -5.79 12.51
N ALA A 9 -5.23 -6.57 11.79
CA ALA A 9 -6.56 -6.99 12.27
C ALA A 9 -6.47 -7.91 13.50
N GLU A 10 -5.47 -8.79 13.53
CA GLU A 10 -5.20 -9.65 14.69
C GLU A 10 -4.77 -8.82 15.91
N LEU A 11 -3.78 -7.94 15.75
CA LEU A 11 -3.29 -7.06 16.81
C LEU A 11 -4.40 -6.14 17.32
N TRP A 12 -5.25 -5.61 16.44
CA TRP A 12 -6.43 -4.85 16.84
C TRP A 12 -7.36 -5.68 17.72
N SER A 13 -7.64 -6.93 17.33
CA SER A 13 -8.50 -7.84 18.08
C SER A 13 -7.91 -8.22 19.45
N LEU A 14 -6.59 -8.40 19.53
CA LEU A 14 -5.88 -8.63 20.80
C LEU A 14 -5.95 -7.41 21.71
N ASN A 15 -5.75 -6.21 21.15
CA ASN A 15 -5.79 -4.95 21.88
C ASN A 15 -7.18 -4.67 22.51
N LYS A 16 -8.25 -5.26 21.97
CA LYS A 16 -9.60 -5.20 22.58
C LYS A 16 -9.76 -6.09 23.82
N LYS A 17 -8.90 -7.10 23.99
CA LYS A 17 -8.99 -8.08 25.07
C LYS A 17 -7.96 -7.83 26.17
N ARG A 18 -6.79 -7.31 25.81
CA ARG A 18 -5.70 -6.95 26.73
C ARG A 18 -4.82 -5.89 26.11
N LEU A 19 -3.98 -5.26 26.92
CA LEU A 19 -2.88 -4.44 26.41
C LEU A 19 -1.96 -5.28 25.52
N LEU A 20 -1.48 -4.67 24.44
CA LEU A 20 -0.43 -5.24 23.60
C LEU A 20 0.88 -5.30 24.38
N THR A 21 1.66 -6.35 24.12
CA THR A 21 3.03 -6.45 24.62
C THR A 21 3.94 -5.50 23.83
N ASP A 22 5.13 -5.21 24.35
CA ASP A 22 6.10 -4.36 23.64
C ASP A 22 6.45 -4.93 22.26
N ALA A 23 6.59 -6.25 22.15
CA ALA A 23 6.82 -6.93 20.87
C ALA A 23 5.66 -6.72 19.90
N GLU A 24 4.41 -6.84 20.37
CA GLU A 24 3.22 -6.62 19.55
C GLU A 24 3.03 -5.16 19.13
N LEU A 25 3.45 -4.20 19.96
CA LEU A 25 3.48 -2.79 19.60
C LEU A 25 4.49 -2.51 18.49
N ILE A 26 5.68 -3.12 18.57
CA ILE A 26 6.69 -3.03 17.51
C ILE A 26 6.15 -3.62 16.20
N GLU A 27 5.50 -4.79 16.26
CA GLU A 27 4.88 -5.39 15.08
C GLU A 27 3.74 -4.54 14.51
N LEU A 28 2.94 -3.90 15.37
CA LEU A 28 1.88 -2.99 14.94
C LEU A 28 2.46 -1.81 14.16
N ASP A 29 3.53 -1.20 14.68
CA ASP A 29 4.23 -0.09 14.03
C ASP A 29 4.81 -0.49 12.65
N GLN A 30 5.43 -1.67 12.57
CA GLN A 30 5.93 -2.22 11.31
C GLN A 30 4.80 -2.45 10.30
N CYS A 31 3.68 -3.04 10.73
CA CYS A 31 2.55 -3.27 9.84
C CYS A 31 1.91 -1.97 9.37
N MET A 32 1.79 -0.98 10.26
CA MET A 32 1.27 0.35 9.94
C MET A 32 2.18 1.07 8.96
N SER A 33 3.50 0.96 9.11
CA SER A 33 4.49 1.54 8.19
C SER A 33 4.35 0.95 6.78
N LEU A 34 4.19 -0.38 6.67
CA LEU A 34 3.96 -1.06 5.39
C LEU A 34 2.62 -0.66 4.77
N ASN A 35 1.56 -0.58 5.59
CA ASN A 35 0.24 -0.15 5.15
C ASN A 35 0.26 1.29 4.62
N ALA A 36 0.88 2.20 5.37
CA ALA A 36 1.01 3.59 4.98
C ALA A 36 1.76 3.71 3.65
N LYS A 37 2.91 3.02 3.50
CA LYS A 37 3.65 2.98 2.23
C LYS A 37 2.76 2.51 1.07
N HIS A 38 2.06 1.39 1.25
CA HIS A 38 1.17 0.84 0.21
C HIS A 38 0.06 1.83 -0.18
N CYS A 39 -0.63 2.41 0.81
CA CYS A 39 -1.70 3.39 0.58
C CYS A 39 -1.19 4.63 -0.16
N TRP A 40 -0.04 5.17 0.25
CA TRP A 40 0.54 6.35 -0.40
C TRP A 40 0.99 6.07 -1.83
N THR A 41 1.62 4.92 -2.09
CA THR A 41 2.00 4.53 -3.45
C THR A 41 0.75 4.37 -4.33
N LEU A 42 -0.31 3.72 -3.82
CA LEU A 42 -1.55 3.55 -4.58
C LEU A 42 -2.21 4.90 -4.90
N ALA A 43 -2.31 5.80 -3.91
CA ALA A 43 -2.89 7.13 -4.10
C ALA A 43 -2.10 7.95 -5.14
N ARG A 44 -0.77 7.87 -5.12
CA ARG A 44 0.08 8.50 -6.13
C ARG A 44 -0.24 7.98 -7.54
N LEU A 45 -0.29 6.66 -7.73
CA LEU A 45 -0.58 6.06 -9.05
C LEU A 45 -2.01 6.38 -9.52
N GLN A 46 -2.98 6.46 -8.62
CA GLN A 46 -4.35 6.86 -8.98
C GLN A 46 -4.39 8.30 -9.51
N ASN A 47 -3.67 9.22 -8.86
CA ASN A 47 -3.54 10.60 -9.34
C ASN A 47 -2.78 10.66 -10.68
N GLU A 48 -1.74 9.85 -10.84
CA GLU A 48 -0.97 9.73 -12.08
C GLU A 48 -1.85 9.26 -13.25
N SER A 49 -2.67 8.22 -13.02
CA SER A 49 -3.63 7.70 -13.99
C SER A 49 -4.69 8.74 -14.38
N LEU A 50 -5.16 9.55 -13.41
CA LEU A 50 -6.08 10.65 -13.67
C LEU A 50 -5.43 11.73 -14.56
N MET A 51 -4.19 12.12 -14.26
CA MET A 51 -3.46 13.10 -15.07
C MET A 51 -3.28 12.60 -16.51
N ALA A 52 -2.88 11.34 -16.69
CA ALA A 52 -2.73 10.72 -18.00
C ALA A 52 -4.05 10.75 -18.79
N SER A 53 -5.16 10.42 -18.12
CA SER A 53 -6.49 10.51 -18.71
C SER A 53 -6.88 11.93 -19.12
N MET A 54 -6.50 12.94 -18.32
CA MET A 54 -6.83 14.35 -18.58
C MET A 54 -6.03 14.93 -19.75
N THR A 55 -4.89 14.33 -20.10
CA THR A 55 -4.03 14.75 -21.21
C THR A 55 -4.15 13.86 -22.45
N ASP A 56 -5.13 12.94 -22.47
CA ASP A 56 -5.31 11.93 -23.52
C ASP A 56 -4.05 11.07 -23.78
N ASP A 57 -3.19 10.92 -22.78
CA ASP A 57 -1.96 10.11 -22.87
C ASP A 57 -2.25 8.65 -22.49
N VAL A 58 -2.68 7.89 -23.49
CA VAL A 58 -3.12 6.51 -23.34
C VAL A 58 -1.98 5.56 -22.96
N GLU A 59 -0.76 5.80 -23.48
CA GLU A 59 0.41 4.98 -23.15
C GLU A 59 0.78 5.14 -21.68
N TRP A 60 0.90 6.38 -21.20
CA TRP A 60 1.16 6.66 -19.79
C TRP A 60 0.06 6.11 -18.87
N GLN A 61 -1.21 6.19 -19.30
CA GLN A 61 -2.32 5.61 -18.54
C GLN A 61 -2.18 4.09 -18.40
N HIS A 62 -1.89 3.37 -19.49
CA HIS A 62 -1.71 1.91 -19.45
C HIS A 62 -0.52 1.49 -18.59
N GLU A 63 0.61 2.17 -18.68
CA GLU A 63 1.77 1.93 -17.82
C GLU A 63 1.45 2.16 -16.34
N THR A 64 0.66 3.18 -16.03
CA THR A 64 0.22 3.46 -14.66
C THR A 64 -0.72 2.37 -14.14
N CYS A 65 -1.65 1.89 -14.96
CA CYS A 65 -2.53 0.77 -14.60
C CYS A 65 -1.73 -0.51 -14.33
N ALA A 66 -0.73 -0.83 -15.16
CA ALA A 66 0.15 -1.99 -14.93
C ALA A 66 0.90 -1.89 -13.60
N ARG A 67 1.40 -0.70 -13.24
CA ARG A 67 2.04 -0.45 -11.94
C ARG A 67 1.07 -0.58 -10.77
N MET A 68 -0.19 -0.16 -10.92
CA MET A 68 -1.22 -0.36 -9.90
C MET A 68 -1.53 -1.85 -9.70
N GLU A 69 -1.62 -2.62 -10.78
CA GLU A 69 -1.80 -4.08 -10.71
C GLU A 69 -0.61 -4.75 -10.01
N GLU A 70 0.62 -4.38 -10.36
CA GLU A 70 1.82 -4.90 -9.69
C GLU A 70 1.80 -4.60 -8.20
N LEU A 71 1.45 -3.37 -7.81
CA LEU A 71 1.33 -2.98 -6.40
C LEU A 71 0.27 -3.80 -5.67
N GLN A 72 -0.87 -4.09 -6.31
CA GLN A 72 -1.95 -4.89 -5.71
C GLN A 72 -1.61 -6.37 -5.58
N ILE A 73 -0.76 -6.91 -6.47
CA ILE A 73 -0.34 -8.31 -6.46
C ILE A 73 0.85 -8.52 -5.50
N THR A 74 1.85 -7.65 -5.59
CA THR A 74 3.17 -7.87 -4.94
C THR A 74 3.39 -7.01 -3.70
N GLY A 75 2.62 -5.92 -3.56
CA GLY A 75 2.82 -4.92 -2.52
C GLY A 75 3.95 -3.92 -2.81
N LYS A 76 4.52 -3.95 -4.01
CA LYS A 76 5.61 -3.06 -4.46
C LYS A 76 5.43 -2.70 -5.94
N VAL A 77 6.12 -1.67 -6.38
CA VAL A 77 6.26 -1.30 -7.79
C VAL A 77 7.74 -1.45 -8.17
N SER A 78 8.04 -2.14 -9.27
CA SER A 78 9.43 -2.42 -9.66
C SER A 78 10.02 -1.39 -10.65
N TYR A 79 9.18 -0.60 -11.32
CA TYR A 79 9.60 0.36 -12.36
C TYR A 79 9.08 1.78 -12.05
N GLY A 80 9.94 2.80 -12.20
CA GLY A 80 9.56 4.21 -12.03
C GLY A 80 9.51 4.76 -10.60
N ASP A 81 10.01 4.01 -9.61
CA ASP A 81 10.21 4.46 -8.23
C ASP A 81 11.57 5.15 -8.01
N VAL A 82 12.03 5.94 -9.01
CA VAL A 82 13.14 6.87 -8.82
C VAL A 82 12.55 8.20 -8.39
N LEU A 83 12.57 8.45 -7.07
CA LEU A 83 12.65 9.80 -6.54
C LEU A 83 14.13 10.21 -6.48
#